data_AF-A0A7S1LCJ8-F1
#
_entry.id   AF-A0A7S1LCJ8-F1
#
_cell.length_a   1.000
_cell.length_b   1.000
_cell.length_c   1.000
_cell.angle_alpha   90.00
_cell.angle_beta   90.00
_cell.angle_gamma   90.00
#
_symmetry.space_group_name_H-M   'P 1'
#
loop_
_entity.id
_entity.type
_entity.pdbx_description
1 polymer ?
#
loop_
_entity_poly.entity_id
_entity_poly.type
_entity_poly.pdbx_seq_one_letter_code
_entity_poly.pdbx_strand_id
1 'polypeptide(L)'
;PTFNVVTPAVPPTVERQMELFRVFYLSKHASRKLQWHHALAHCVLKARFPKARGKELVVSFLQAMILTHFNDVDELTYAELLRRMRVEQCEEMTCAIIGLYAGNARVLLREKKEGLPELPKPKKGEARIVVRDADTIKFNAGFTHRLVKIRVNQVQLRETKEEVEETTEKVMAERHFIVDAAIVRFMKSRKEARHNDLVAEVLGMLRFEAQPAGIKKRIEHLIEREYLERDDSDPGLYRYLA
;
A
#
# COMPACT_ATOMS: atom_id res chain seq x y z
N PRO A 1 -5.17 -1.84 7.80
CA PRO A 1 -4.09 -1.55 6.83
C PRO A 1 -4.26 -0.18 6.20
N THR A 2 -3.19 0.62 6.20
CA THR A 2 -3.11 1.90 5.47
C THR A 2 -2.61 1.59 4.06
N PHE A 3 -3.22 2.21 3.03
CA PHE A 3 -2.84 1.99 1.63
C PHE A 3 -2.28 3.28 1.03
N ASN A 4 -1.25 3.15 0.20
CA ASN A 4 -0.76 4.25 -0.63
C ASN A 4 -1.84 4.68 -1.61
N VAL A 5 -1.92 5.99 -1.87
CA VAL A 5 -2.98 6.58 -2.69
C VAL A 5 -2.39 7.03 -4.00
N VAL A 6 -2.61 6.21 -5.04
CA VAL A 6 -2.25 6.53 -6.42
C VAL A 6 -3.45 7.16 -7.10
N THR A 7 -3.28 8.38 -7.63
CA THR A 7 -4.36 9.16 -8.26
C THR A 7 -4.05 9.37 -9.74
N PRO A 8 -4.35 8.39 -10.62
CA PRO A 8 -4.13 8.57 -12.05
C PRO A 8 -5.11 9.58 -12.64
N ALA A 9 -4.70 10.23 -13.73
CA ALA A 9 -5.62 10.92 -14.61
C ALA A 9 -6.65 9.91 -15.12
N VAL A 10 -7.93 10.21 -14.91
CA VAL A 10 -9.05 9.37 -15.33
C VAL A 10 -9.77 10.03 -16.51
N PRO A 11 -10.44 9.26 -17.39
CA PRO A 11 -11.24 9.84 -18.46
C PRO A 11 -12.34 10.77 -17.91
N PRO A 12 -12.70 11.87 -18.60
CA PRO A 12 -13.68 12.84 -18.13
C PRO A 12 -15.04 12.23 -17.76
N THR A 13 -15.45 11.19 -18.49
CA THR A 13 -16.69 10.46 -18.20
C THR A 13 -16.64 9.78 -16.83
N VAL A 14 -15.51 9.20 -16.45
CA VAL A 14 -15.31 8.54 -15.15
C VAL A 14 -15.21 9.58 -14.04
N GLU A 15 -14.45 10.66 -14.27
CA GLU A 15 -14.31 11.78 -13.34
C GLU A 15 -15.67 12.36 -12.97
N ARG A 16 -16.53 12.59 -13.96
CA ARG A 16 -17.91 13.07 -13.74
C ARG A 16 -18.72 12.13 -12.84
N GLN A 17 -18.62 10.81 -13.04
CA GLN A 17 -19.34 9.85 -12.20
C GLN A 17 -18.80 9.82 -10.76
N MET A 18 -17.47 9.92 -10.60
CA MET A 18 -16.84 10.03 -9.29
C MET A 18 -17.32 11.29 -8.55
N GLU A 19 -17.40 12.42 -9.24
CA GLU A 19 -17.85 13.69 -8.65
C GLU A 19 -19.34 13.66 -8.28
N LEU A 20 -20.19 13.12 -9.15
CA LEU A 20 -21.62 12.93 -8.84
C LEU A 20 -21.81 12.08 -7.58
N PHE A 21 -21.05 10.98 -7.45
CA PHE A 21 -21.09 10.15 -6.26
C PHE A 21 -20.54 10.89 -5.03
N ARG A 22 -19.47 11.67 -5.17
CA ARG A 22 -18.89 12.47 -4.08
C ARG A 22 -19.92 13.45 -3.52
N VAL A 23 -20.61 14.20 -4.39
CA VAL A 23 -21.67 15.15 -4.00
C VAL A 23 -22.82 14.42 -3.29
N PHE A 24 -23.27 13.28 -3.84
CA PHE A 24 -24.30 12.45 -3.22
C PHE A 24 -23.89 11.91 -1.84
N TYR A 25 -22.65 11.45 -1.68
CA TYR A 25 -22.17 10.90 -0.41
C TYR A 25 -22.10 11.98 0.66
N LEU A 26 -21.56 13.15 0.33
CA LEU A 26 -21.37 14.26 1.25
C LEU A 26 -22.69 14.94 1.63
N SER A 27 -23.71 14.92 0.78
CA SER A 27 -25.04 15.41 1.15
C SER A 27 -25.69 14.57 2.26
N LYS A 28 -25.32 13.29 2.39
CA LYS A 28 -25.77 12.38 3.46
C LYS A 28 -24.82 12.34 4.66
N HIS A 29 -23.54 12.65 4.44
CA HIS A 29 -22.48 12.49 5.43
C HIS A 29 -21.56 13.72 5.46
N ALA A 30 -22.10 14.86 5.86
CA ALA A 30 -21.43 16.17 5.77
C ALA A 30 -20.10 16.28 6.56
N SER A 31 -19.93 15.50 7.63
CA SER A 31 -18.70 15.51 8.45
C SER A 31 -17.60 14.55 7.96
N ARG A 32 -17.79 13.87 6.83
CA ARG A 32 -16.83 12.90 6.29
C ARG A 32 -16.04 13.47 5.12
N LYS A 33 -14.86 12.91 4.89
CA LYS A 33 -14.07 13.12 3.67
C LYS A 33 -14.04 11.83 2.86
N LEU A 34 -14.21 11.93 1.55
CA LEU A 34 -14.09 10.80 0.64
C LEU A 34 -12.70 10.81 -0.01
N GLN A 35 -12.03 9.67 0.00
CA GLN A 35 -10.74 9.46 -0.66
C GLN A 35 -10.82 8.21 -1.52
N TRP A 36 -10.50 8.36 -2.81
CA TRP A 36 -10.56 7.27 -3.78
C TRP A 36 -9.26 6.48 -3.77
N HIS A 37 -9.35 5.17 -3.51
CA HIS A 37 -8.21 4.26 -3.57
C HIS A 37 -8.23 3.48 -4.88
N HIS A 38 -7.67 4.07 -5.95
CA HIS A 38 -7.71 3.51 -7.30
C HIS A 38 -6.95 2.18 -7.45
N ALA A 39 -5.91 1.96 -6.65
CA ALA A 39 -5.16 0.70 -6.64
C ALA A 39 -6.04 -0.51 -6.23
N LEU A 40 -7.09 -0.28 -5.43
CA LEU A 40 -8.02 -1.32 -4.97
C LEU A 40 -9.23 -1.52 -5.90
N ALA A 41 -9.41 -0.61 -6.86
CA ALA A 41 -10.55 -0.65 -7.77
C ALA A 41 -10.29 -1.61 -8.94
N HIS A 42 -11.38 -2.10 -9.52
CA HIS A 42 -11.38 -2.98 -10.69
C HIS A 42 -12.53 -2.61 -11.62
N CYS A 43 -12.40 -2.93 -12.91
CA CYS A 43 -13.46 -2.71 -13.87
C CYS A 43 -13.42 -3.73 -15.02
N VAL A 44 -14.43 -3.66 -15.89
CA VAL A 44 -14.51 -4.47 -17.10
C VAL A 44 -14.40 -3.55 -18.30
N LEU A 45 -13.43 -3.80 -19.17
CA LEU A 45 -13.24 -3.10 -20.42
C LEU A 45 -13.70 -3.96 -21.59
N LYS A 46 -14.44 -3.37 -22.54
CA LYS A 46 -14.68 -3.99 -23.84
C LYS A 46 -13.50 -3.66 -24.76
N ALA A 47 -12.73 -4.67 -25.13
CA ALA A 47 -11.54 -4.52 -25.96
C ALA A 47 -11.81 -4.99 -27.39
N ARG A 48 -11.29 -4.22 -28.36
CA ARG A 48 -11.42 -4.51 -29.80
C ARG A 48 -10.04 -4.82 -30.37
N PHE A 49 -9.69 -6.10 -30.40
CA PHE A 49 -8.46 -6.54 -31.06
C PHE A 49 -8.76 -6.92 -32.52
N PRO A 50 -7.84 -6.63 -33.46
CA PRO A 50 -8.02 -7.00 -34.88
C PRO A 50 -8.29 -8.50 -35.09
N LYS A 51 -7.54 -9.36 -34.38
CA LYS A 51 -7.65 -10.83 -34.48
C LYS A 51 -8.61 -11.47 -33.45
N ALA A 52 -9.14 -10.69 -32.52
CA ALA A 52 -9.99 -11.18 -31.44
C ALA A 52 -11.08 -10.16 -31.11
N ARG A 53 -12.22 -10.28 -31.81
CA ARG A 53 -13.37 -9.37 -31.64
C ARG A 53 -14.16 -9.71 -30.38
N GLY A 54 -14.80 -8.67 -29.82
CA GLY A 54 -15.78 -8.81 -28.74
C GLY A 54 -15.21 -9.30 -27.41
N LYS A 55 -13.94 -8.99 -27.08
CA LYS A 55 -13.33 -9.42 -25.82
C LYS A 55 -13.70 -8.48 -24.67
N GLU A 56 -13.87 -9.04 -23.49
CA GLU A 56 -14.05 -8.30 -22.24
C GLU A 56 -12.88 -8.58 -21.31
N LEU A 57 -12.19 -7.53 -20.87
CA LEU A 57 -11.06 -7.60 -19.96
C LEU A 57 -11.51 -7.21 -18.56
N VAL A 58 -11.40 -8.14 -17.61
CA VAL A 58 -11.53 -7.84 -16.17
C VAL A 58 -10.14 -7.46 -15.67
N VAL A 59 -9.96 -6.20 -15.31
CA VAL A 59 -8.66 -5.57 -15.01
C VAL A 59 -8.73 -4.76 -13.72
N SER A 60 -7.59 -4.49 -13.09
CA SER A 60 -7.53 -3.43 -12.07
C SER A 60 -7.83 -2.06 -12.69
N PHE A 61 -8.23 -1.10 -11.88
CA PHE A 61 -8.52 0.24 -12.39
C PHE A 61 -7.27 0.91 -12.96
N LEU A 62 -6.10 0.72 -12.33
CA LEU A 62 -4.82 1.22 -12.88
C LEU A 62 -4.50 0.60 -14.24
N GLN A 63 -4.70 -0.71 -14.40
CA GLN A 63 -4.56 -1.39 -15.69
C GLN A 63 -5.53 -0.82 -16.73
N ALA A 64 -6.76 -0.51 -16.33
CA ALA A 64 -7.72 0.10 -17.23
C ALA A 64 -7.29 1.49 -17.70
N MET A 65 -6.82 2.35 -16.78
CA MET A 65 -6.32 3.68 -17.13
C MET A 65 -5.14 3.60 -18.10
N ILE A 66 -4.19 2.69 -17.85
CA ILE A 66 -3.09 2.41 -18.80
C ILE A 66 -3.64 2.07 -20.19
N LEU A 67 -4.58 1.12 -20.26
CA LEU A 67 -5.14 0.66 -21.54
C LEU A 67 -5.89 1.76 -22.30
N THR A 68 -6.53 2.71 -21.61
CA THR A 68 -7.25 3.80 -22.29
C THR A 68 -6.34 4.72 -23.10
N HIS A 69 -5.05 4.84 -22.74
CA HIS A 69 -4.10 5.66 -23.49
C HIS A 69 -3.72 5.05 -24.85
N PHE A 70 -3.96 3.75 -25.06
CA PHE A 70 -3.72 3.07 -26.33
C PHE A 70 -4.90 3.17 -27.31
N ASN A 71 -5.92 3.97 -26.99
CA ASN A 71 -6.98 4.27 -27.95
C ASN A 71 -6.53 5.31 -29.01
N ASP A 72 -5.57 6.17 -28.66
CA ASP A 72 -5.11 7.27 -29.51
C ASP A 72 -3.73 7.00 -30.15
N VAL A 73 -2.96 6.07 -29.57
CA VAL A 73 -1.59 5.73 -29.99
C VAL A 73 -1.32 4.24 -29.81
N ASP A 74 -0.52 3.64 -30.69
CA ASP A 74 -0.20 2.22 -30.61
C ASP A 74 1.01 1.91 -29.71
N GLU A 75 1.86 2.91 -29.45
CA GLU A 75 3.07 2.75 -28.64
C GLU A 75 3.39 3.98 -27.79
N LEU A 76 3.93 3.72 -26.60
CA LEU A 76 4.35 4.72 -25.62
C LEU A 76 5.56 4.21 -24.85
N THR A 77 6.50 5.10 -24.49
CA THR A 77 7.49 4.75 -23.47
C THR A 77 6.83 4.73 -22.10
N TYR A 78 7.40 3.98 -21.15
CA TYR A 78 6.86 3.96 -19.79
C TYR A 78 6.87 5.35 -19.14
N ALA A 79 7.91 6.14 -19.38
CA ALA A 79 7.99 7.52 -18.88
C ALA A 79 6.84 8.40 -19.43
N GLU A 80 6.56 8.29 -20.73
CA GLU A 80 5.49 9.04 -21.38
C GLU A 80 4.11 8.62 -20.86
N LEU A 81 3.91 7.32 -20.63
CA LEU A 81 2.68 6.79 -20.05
C LEU A 81 2.43 7.37 -18.65
N LEU A 82 3.43 7.34 -17.77
CA LEU A 82 3.35 7.93 -16.42
C LEU A 82 3.04 9.43 -16.48
N ARG A 83 3.71 10.16 -17.38
CA ARG A 83 3.47 11.60 -17.61
C ARG A 83 2.03 11.88 -18.05
N ARG A 84 1.49 11.12 -18.99
CA ARG A 84 0.10 11.25 -19.46
C ARG A 84 -0.91 10.93 -18.36
N MET A 85 -0.60 9.92 -17.54
CA MET A 85 -1.40 9.55 -16.39
C MET A 85 -1.24 10.48 -15.19
N ARG A 86 -0.30 11.44 -15.22
CA ARG A 86 0.02 12.36 -14.12
C ARG A 86 0.34 11.62 -12.81
N VAL A 87 1.06 10.50 -12.93
CA VAL A 87 1.52 9.71 -11.78
C VAL A 87 3.02 9.56 -11.82
N GLU A 88 3.64 9.51 -10.65
CA GLU A 88 5.03 9.13 -10.52
C GLU A 88 5.19 7.61 -10.62
N GLN A 89 6.42 7.18 -10.89
CA GLN A 89 6.73 5.76 -10.85
C GLN A 89 6.56 5.24 -9.42
N CYS A 90 5.61 4.33 -9.26
CA CYS A 90 5.32 3.64 -8.01
C CYS A 90 5.14 2.14 -8.25
N GLU A 91 5.07 1.39 -7.16
CA GLU A 91 4.96 -0.05 -7.19
C GLU A 91 3.67 -0.51 -7.85
N GLU A 92 2.55 0.14 -7.53
CA GLU A 92 1.23 -0.20 -8.04
C GLU A 92 1.15 -0.02 -9.55
N MET A 93 1.76 1.04 -10.08
CA MET A 93 1.85 1.28 -11.53
C MET A 93 2.76 0.25 -12.21
N THR A 94 3.88 -0.10 -11.56
CA THR A 94 4.81 -1.12 -12.05
C THR A 94 4.13 -2.49 -12.11
N CYS A 95 3.43 -2.90 -11.06
CA CYS A 95 2.59 -4.09 -11.01
C CYS A 95 1.51 -4.09 -12.10
N ALA A 96 0.80 -2.98 -12.24
CA ALA A 96 -0.27 -2.85 -13.23
C ALA A 96 0.24 -3.07 -14.65
N ILE A 97 1.34 -2.41 -15.03
CA ILE A 97 1.90 -2.53 -16.38
C ILE A 97 2.49 -3.93 -16.63
N ILE A 98 3.19 -4.53 -15.65
CA ILE A 98 3.74 -5.89 -15.77
C ILE A 98 2.62 -6.90 -16.01
N GLY A 99 1.48 -6.77 -15.30
CA GLY A 99 0.33 -7.66 -15.49
C GLY A 99 -0.23 -7.64 -16.91
N LEU A 100 -0.06 -6.52 -17.65
CA LEU A 100 -0.56 -6.37 -19.01
C LEU A 100 0.34 -6.97 -20.09
N TYR A 101 1.65 -7.11 -19.86
CA TYR A 101 2.58 -7.65 -20.86
C TYR A 101 3.28 -8.97 -20.46
N ALA A 102 3.45 -9.25 -19.16
CA ALA A 102 4.15 -10.44 -18.68
C ALA A 102 3.20 -11.60 -18.32
N GLY A 103 1.92 -11.33 -18.14
CA GLY A 103 0.91 -12.34 -17.77
C GLY A 103 0.54 -13.30 -18.90
N ASN A 104 -0.39 -14.20 -18.61
CA ASN A 104 -0.94 -15.15 -19.59
C ASN A 104 -1.78 -14.45 -20.68
N ALA A 105 -2.43 -13.35 -20.32
CA ALA A 105 -3.17 -12.49 -21.25
C ALA A 105 -2.33 -11.25 -21.57
N ARG A 106 -1.40 -11.38 -22.54
CA ARG A 106 -0.50 -10.30 -22.98
C ARG A 106 -1.22 -9.29 -23.87
N VAL A 107 -2.00 -8.42 -23.25
CA VAL A 107 -2.73 -7.34 -23.94
C VAL A 107 -1.77 -6.28 -24.51
N LEU A 108 -0.63 -6.08 -23.84
CA LEU A 108 0.45 -5.20 -24.28
C LEU A 108 1.72 -6.01 -24.55
N LEU A 109 2.63 -5.42 -25.32
CA LEU A 109 3.99 -5.91 -25.58
C LEU A 109 4.99 -4.92 -24.99
N ARG A 110 6.14 -5.42 -24.53
CA ARG A 110 7.25 -4.60 -24.04
C ARG A 110 8.48 -4.84 -24.91
N GLU A 111 9.04 -3.76 -25.44
CA GLU A 111 10.32 -3.74 -26.13
C GLU A 111 11.32 -2.97 -25.25
N LYS A 112 12.43 -3.64 -24.91
CA LYS A 112 13.52 -3.01 -24.16
C LYS A 112 14.35 -2.20 -25.13
N LYS A 113 14.70 -0.95 -24.78
CA LYS A 113 15.62 -0.16 -25.58
C LYS A 113 17.01 -0.80 -25.57
N GLU A 114 17.54 -1.11 -26.75
CA GLU A 114 18.88 -1.69 -26.94
C GLU A 114 19.98 -0.74 -26.41
N GLY A 115 21.08 -1.32 -25.92
CA GLY A 115 22.24 -0.57 -25.42
C GLY A 115 22.15 -0.05 -23.98
N LEU A 116 21.01 -0.22 -23.29
CA LEU A 116 20.94 0.01 -21.84
C LEU A 116 21.56 -1.20 -21.09
N PRO A 117 22.36 -0.97 -20.03
CA PRO A 117 22.99 -2.04 -19.26
C PRO A 117 21.94 -3.06 -18.83
N GLU A 118 22.21 -4.35 -18.99
CA GLU A 118 21.30 -5.40 -18.51
C GLU A 118 21.02 -5.17 -17.02
N LEU A 119 19.74 -5.25 -16.64
CA LEU A 119 19.41 -5.25 -15.22
C LEU A 119 20.08 -6.48 -14.59
N PRO A 120 20.67 -6.34 -13.40
CA PRO A 120 21.27 -7.48 -12.72
C PRO A 120 20.27 -8.63 -12.68
N LYS A 121 20.73 -9.83 -13.06
CA LYS A 121 19.89 -11.02 -13.03
C LYS A 121 19.29 -11.13 -11.63
N PRO A 122 17.97 -11.36 -11.51
CA PRO A 122 17.35 -11.49 -10.20
C PRO A 122 18.09 -12.57 -9.41
N LYS A 123 18.38 -12.30 -8.12
CA LYS A 123 18.90 -13.35 -7.25
C LYS A 123 17.84 -14.44 -7.11
N LYS A 124 18.26 -15.68 -6.85
CA LYS A 124 17.35 -16.83 -6.73
C LYS A 124 16.24 -16.52 -5.69
N GLY A 125 15.00 -16.35 -6.15
CA GLY A 125 13.84 -16.00 -5.32
C GLY A 125 13.36 -14.55 -5.42
N GLU A 126 14.12 -13.67 -6.07
CA GLU A 126 13.70 -12.32 -6.43
C GLU A 126 13.05 -12.36 -7.82
N ALA A 127 11.87 -11.77 -7.97
CA ALA A 127 11.29 -11.50 -9.27
C ALA A 127 10.91 -10.03 -9.30
N ARG A 128 11.90 -9.15 -9.46
CA ARG A 128 11.62 -7.78 -9.86
C ARG A 128 11.74 -7.71 -11.37
N ILE A 129 10.61 -7.90 -12.05
CA ILE A 129 10.48 -7.44 -13.43
C ILE A 129 10.57 -5.92 -13.35
N VAL A 130 11.77 -5.36 -13.51
CA VAL A 130 11.95 -3.91 -13.49
C VAL A 130 11.49 -3.36 -14.83
N VAL A 131 10.65 -2.34 -14.80
CA VAL A 131 10.25 -1.54 -15.95
C VAL A 131 11.05 -0.25 -15.90
N ARG A 132 11.75 0.05 -16.99
CA ARG A 132 12.53 1.27 -17.14
C ARG A 132 11.69 2.32 -17.85
N ASP A 133 11.95 3.57 -17.55
CA ASP A 133 11.36 4.73 -18.22
C ASP A 133 11.45 4.67 -19.75
N ALA A 134 12.60 4.20 -20.25
CA ALA A 134 12.88 4.08 -21.67
C ALA A 134 12.31 2.84 -22.35
N ASP A 135 11.63 1.93 -21.62
CA ASP A 135 11.02 0.77 -22.23
C ASP A 135 9.78 1.18 -23.04
N THR A 136 9.70 0.69 -24.28
CA THR A 136 8.56 0.93 -25.15
C THR A 136 7.49 -0.11 -24.89
N ILE A 137 6.29 0.36 -24.61
CA ILE A 137 5.08 -0.45 -24.43
C ILE A 137 4.21 -0.27 -25.66
N LYS A 138 3.76 -1.38 -26.26
CA LYS A 138 2.96 -1.40 -27.49
C LYS A 138 1.65 -2.15 -27.30
N PHE A 139 0.60 -1.71 -27.99
CA PHE A 139 -0.64 -2.46 -28.10
C PHE A 139 -0.42 -3.77 -28.86
N ASN A 140 -0.87 -4.90 -28.29
CA ASN A 140 -0.75 -6.19 -28.96
C ASN A 140 -1.88 -6.40 -29.99
N ALA A 141 -1.72 -5.86 -31.20
CA ALA A 141 -2.66 -6.08 -32.31
C ALA A 141 -2.81 -7.57 -32.69
N GLY A 142 -1.79 -8.38 -32.39
CA GLY A 142 -1.77 -9.83 -32.59
C GLY A 142 -2.44 -10.64 -31.47
N PHE A 143 -3.02 -10.00 -30.47
CA PHE A 143 -3.61 -10.67 -29.32
C PHE A 143 -4.72 -11.64 -29.72
N THR A 144 -4.67 -12.84 -29.15
CA THR A 144 -5.71 -13.87 -29.26
C THR A 144 -5.96 -14.51 -27.91
N HIS A 145 -7.19 -14.94 -27.67
CA HIS A 145 -7.55 -15.65 -26.46
C HIS A 145 -8.81 -16.48 -26.69
N ARG A 146 -8.89 -17.69 -26.11
CA ARG A 146 -10.05 -18.59 -26.26
C ARG A 146 -11.30 -18.01 -25.62
N LEU A 147 -11.17 -17.47 -24.40
CA LEU A 147 -12.28 -16.89 -23.65
C LEU A 147 -12.70 -15.52 -24.21
N VAL A 148 -14.00 -15.21 -24.10
CA VAL A 148 -14.57 -13.88 -24.37
C VAL A 148 -14.27 -12.93 -23.20
N LYS A 149 -14.59 -13.36 -21.98
CA LYS A 149 -14.29 -12.63 -20.74
C LYS A 149 -12.99 -13.16 -20.13
N ILE A 150 -12.01 -12.27 -20.00
CA ILE A 150 -10.63 -12.61 -19.67
C ILE A 150 -10.26 -11.83 -18.42
N ARG A 151 -9.88 -12.53 -17.36
CA ARG A 151 -9.30 -11.89 -16.18
C ARG A 151 -7.81 -11.69 -16.43
N VAL A 152 -7.39 -10.44 -16.51
CA VAL A 152 -5.97 -10.10 -16.57
C VAL A 152 -5.43 -10.17 -15.15
N ASN A 153 -4.35 -10.92 -14.95
CA ASN A 153 -3.81 -11.12 -13.61
C ASN A 153 -3.29 -9.79 -13.05
N GLN A 154 -3.59 -9.56 -11.77
CA GLN A 154 -2.88 -8.57 -10.99
C GLN A 154 -1.54 -9.19 -10.58
N VAL A 155 -0.45 -8.54 -10.96
CA VAL A 155 0.88 -8.91 -10.49
C VAL A 155 1.03 -8.31 -9.12
N GLN A 156 1.31 -9.14 -8.13
CA GLN A 156 1.83 -8.69 -6.83
C GLN A 156 3.34 -8.81 -6.93
N LEU A 157 4.05 -7.71 -6.73
CA LEU A 157 5.47 -7.79 -6.45
C LEU A 157 5.63 -8.46 -5.08
N ARG A 158 6.66 -9.28 -4.94
CA ARG A 158 6.99 -9.84 -3.62
C ARG A 158 7.47 -8.68 -2.75
N GLU A 159 6.91 -8.58 -1.54
CA GLU A 159 7.35 -7.62 -0.52
C GLU A 159 8.88 -7.69 -0.38
N THR A 160 9.55 -6.54 -0.37
CA THR A 160 10.99 -6.54 -0.11
C THR A 160 11.29 -6.78 1.35
N LYS A 161 12.52 -7.19 1.63
CA LYS A 161 13.01 -7.23 3.02
C LYS A 161 12.85 -5.88 3.72
N GLU A 162 13.10 -4.79 2.99
CA GLU A 162 12.95 -3.42 3.51
C GLU A 162 11.49 -3.12 3.89
N GLU A 163 10.52 -3.51 3.07
CA GLU A 163 9.09 -3.30 3.34
C GLU A 163 8.58 -4.16 4.52
N VAL A 164 9.08 -5.40 4.63
CA VAL A 164 8.80 -6.28 5.77
C VAL A 164 9.40 -5.70 7.05
N GLU A 165 10.61 -5.18 6.99
CA GLU A 165 11.26 -4.49 8.11
C GLU A 165 10.48 -3.25 8.53
N GLU A 166 10.11 -2.37 7.60
CA GLU A 166 9.30 -1.17 7.87
C GLU A 166 7.94 -1.52 8.49
N THR A 167 7.29 -2.57 7.99
CA THR A 167 6.03 -3.08 8.56
C THR A 167 6.23 -3.58 9.99
N THR A 168 7.33 -4.31 10.23
CA THR A 168 7.68 -4.81 11.56
C THR A 168 7.97 -3.67 12.52
N GLU A 169 8.67 -2.63 12.08
CA GLU A 169 8.94 -1.42 12.86
C GLU A 169 7.65 -0.66 13.20
N LYS A 170 6.73 -0.50 12.25
CA LYS A 170 5.42 0.10 12.51
C LYS A 170 4.64 -0.68 13.57
N VAL A 171 4.63 -2.01 13.48
CA VAL A 171 4.00 -2.87 14.48
C VAL A 171 4.66 -2.72 15.86
N MET A 172 6.00 -2.63 15.92
CA MET A 172 6.73 -2.39 17.17
C MET A 172 6.37 -1.02 17.78
N ALA A 173 6.27 0.02 16.95
CA ALA A 173 5.87 1.35 17.38
C ALA A 173 4.43 1.38 17.91
N GLU A 174 3.49 0.69 17.24
CA GLU A 174 2.12 0.53 17.74
C GLU A 174 2.07 -0.19 19.09
N ARG A 175 2.89 -1.24 19.26
CA ARG A 175 3.01 -1.94 20.54
C ARG A 175 3.47 -1.03 21.66
N HIS A 176 4.35 -0.05 21.41
CA HIS A 176 4.75 0.92 22.44
C HIS A 176 3.55 1.70 23.00
N PHE A 177 2.63 2.15 22.13
CA PHE A 177 1.42 2.85 22.58
C PHE A 177 0.50 1.94 23.40
N ILE A 178 0.42 0.65 23.07
CA ILE A 178 -0.36 -0.33 23.84
C ILE A 178 0.26 -0.53 25.24
N VAL A 179 1.59 -0.63 25.33
CA VAL A 179 2.29 -0.73 26.61
C VAL A 179 2.06 0.53 27.45
N ASP A 180 2.23 1.71 26.87
CA ASP A 180 1.99 2.99 27.56
C ASP A 180 0.56 3.06 28.12
N ALA A 181 -0.43 2.70 27.29
CA ALA A 181 -1.83 2.68 27.70
C ALA A 181 -2.08 1.67 28.83
N ALA A 182 -1.43 0.51 28.81
CA ALA A 182 -1.53 -0.50 29.88
C ALA A 182 -0.93 0.02 31.20
N ILE A 183 0.26 0.63 31.15
CA ILE A 183 0.92 1.25 32.31
C ILE A 183 0.01 2.34 32.91
N VAL A 184 -0.44 3.29 32.08
CA VAL A 184 -1.30 4.40 32.54
C VAL A 184 -2.61 3.88 33.12
N ARG A 185 -3.24 2.87 32.50
CA ARG A 185 -4.48 2.27 33.00
C ARG A 185 -4.28 1.65 34.38
N PHE A 186 -3.21 0.89 34.58
CA PHE A 186 -2.90 0.28 35.87
C PHE A 186 -2.59 1.34 36.93
N MET A 187 -1.66 2.25 36.64
CA MET A 187 -1.23 3.30 37.57
C MET A 187 -2.36 4.26 37.96
N LYS A 188 -3.27 4.58 37.03
CA LYS A 188 -4.45 5.40 37.32
C LYS A 188 -5.37 4.74 38.36
N SER A 189 -5.45 3.41 38.38
CA SER A 189 -6.28 2.64 39.33
C SER A 189 -5.62 2.43 40.68
N ARG A 190 -4.31 2.18 40.71
CA ARG A 190 -3.54 1.88 41.94
C ARG A 190 -2.98 3.12 42.62
N LYS A 191 -2.82 4.22 41.88
CA LYS A 191 -2.17 5.49 42.26
C LYS A 191 -0.68 5.38 42.60
N GLU A 192 -0.27 4.30 43.25
CA GLU A 192 1.12 3.96 43.52
C GLU A 192 1.37 2.48 43.20
N ALA A 193 2.57 2.14 42.70
CA ALA A 193 2.97 0.75 42.50
C ALA A 193 4.49 0.59 42.54
N ARG A 194 4.95 -0.54 43.09
CA ARG A 194 6.36 -0.93 43.00
C ARG A 194 6.70 -1.43 41.60
N HIS A 195 7.95 -1.27 41.19
CA HIS A 195 8.42 -1.62 39.85
C HIS A 195 8.06 -3.05 39.43
N ASN A 196 8.34 -4.04 40.27
CA ASN A 196 8.10 -5.44 39.93
C ASN A 196 6.61 -5.75 39.74
N ASP A 197 5.74 -5.16 40.57
CA ASP A 197 4.30 -5.37 40.50
C ASP A 197 3.72 -4.72 39.24
N LEU A 198 4.16 -3.49 38.93
CA LEU A 198 3.78 -2.80 37.71
C LEU A 198 4.21 -3.58 36.46
N VAL A 199 5.45 -4.06 36.42
CA VAL A 199 5.97 -4.83 35.28
C VAL A 199 5.22 -6.15 35.11
N ALA A 200 5.00 -6.89 36.20
CA ALA A 200 4.30 -8.17 36.17
C ALA A 200 2.85 -8.02 35.69
N GLU A 201 2.14 -7.01 36.21
CA GLU A 201 0.77 -6.76 35.79
C GLU A 201 0.68 -6.32 34.33
N VAL A 202 1.55 -5.41 33.89
CA VAL A 202 1.57 -4.94 32.50
C VAL A 202 1.86 -6.11 31.56
N LEU A 203 2.81 -6.99 31.87
CA LEU A 203 3.06 -8.21 31.08
C LEU A 203 1.81 -9.09 30.96
N GLY A 204 1.06 -9.26 32.05
CA GLY A 204 -0.21 -10.02 32.07
C GLY A 204 -1.33 -9.39 31.24
N MET A 205 -1.29 -8.07 31.03
CA MET A 205 -2.31 -7.35 30.24
C MET A 205 -2.07 -7.38 28.72
N LEU A 206 -0.86 -7.68 28.27
CA LEU A 206 -0.48 -7.62 26.85
C LEU A 206 -0.87 -8.91 26.13
N ARG A 207 -1.40 -8.77 24.90
CA ARG A 207 -1.71 -9.90 24.01
C ARG A 207 -0.52 -10.34 23.14
N PHE A 208 0.65 -9.77 23.40
CA PHE A 208 1.89 -10.05 22.70
C PHE A 208 3.03 -10.18 23.72
N GLU A 209 4.06 -10.91 23.34
CA GLU A 209 5.24 -11.07 24.18
C GLU A 209 6.05 -9.76 24.22
N ALA A 210 6.27 -9.26 25.43
CA ALA A 210 7.07 -8.08 25.69
C ALA A 210 8.19 -8.43 26.67
N GLN A 211 9.34 -7.77 26.51
CA GLN A 211 10.47 -7.95 27.40
C GLN A 211 10.38 -6.96 28.58
N PRO A 212 10.71 -7.36 29.82
CA PRO A 212 10.71 -6.46 30.98
C PRO A 212 11.53 -5.19 30.75
N ALA A 213 12.67 -5.30 30.06
CA ALA A 213 13.50 -4.15 29.68
C ALA A 213 12.78 -3.15 28.76
N GLY A 214 11.89 -3.63 27.88
CA GLY A 214 11.05 -2.79 27.03
C GLY A 214 10.02 -2.01 27.85
N ILE A 215 9.36 -2.66 28.81
CA ILE A 215 8.40 -2.00 29.72
C ILE A 215 9.10 -0.94 30.55
N LYS A 216 10.29 -1.23 31.09
CA LYS A 216 11.09 -0.24 31.82
C LYS A 216 11.34 1.02 30.99
N LYS A 217 11.77 0.89 29.73
CA LYS A 217 11.95 2.04 28.82
C LYS A 217 10.66 2.85 28.63
N ARG A 218 9.50 2.17 28.56
CA ARG A 218 8.20 2.85 28.45
C ARG A 218 7.81 3.60 29.74
N ILE A 219 8.13 3.05 30.91
CA ILE A 219 7.94 3.73 32.20
C ILE A 219 8.77 5.01 32.25
N GLU A 220 10.05 4.98 31.89
CA GLU A 220 10.89 6.19 31.85
C GLU A 220 10.31 7.25 30.90
N HIS A 221 9.88 6.83 29.69
CA HIS A 221 9.22 7.73 28.75
C HIS A 221 7.92 8.35 29.30
N LEU A 222 7.16 7.62 30.12
CA LEU A 222 5.97 8.16 30.78
C LEU A 222 6.29 9.11 31.94
N ILE A 223 7.44 8.95 32.59
CA ILE A 223 7.97 9.91 33.57
C ILE A 223 8.40 11.20 32.87
N GLU A 224 9.14 11.10 31.76
CA GLU A 224 9.53 12.25 30.92
C GLU A 224 8.32 13.04 30.40
N ARG A 225 7.18 12.37 30.21
CA ARG A 225 5.91 12.97 29.80
C ARG A 225 5.00 13.39 30.96
N GLU A 226 5.51 13.34 32.19
CA GLU A 226 4.81 13.77 33.41
C GLU A 226 3.49 13.00 33.68
N TYR A 227 3.39 11.75 33.23
CA TYR A 227 2.29 10.86 33.61
C TYR A 227 2.57 10.15 34.94
N LEU A 228 3.84 9.92 35.25
CA LEU A 228 4.33 9.21 36.42
C LEU A 228 5.49 9.98 37.04
N GLU A 229 5.73 9.76 38.32
CA GLU A 229 6.97 10.16 38.99
C GLU A 229 7.53 9.01 39.82
N ARG A 230 8.80 9.10 40.18
CA ARG A 230 9.40 8.24 41.20
C ARG A 230 9.19 8.88 42.56
N ASP A 231 9.00 8.06 43.58
CA ASP A 231 9.07 8.56 44.94
C ASP A 231 10.50 9.06 45.26
N ASP A 232 10.58 10.16 46.02
CA ASP A 232 11.85 10.79 46.40
C ASP A 232 12.72 9.89 47.31
N SER A 233 12.09 8.98 48.07
CA SER A 233 12.77 8.12 49.04
C SER A 233 13.03 6.71 48.49
N ASP A 234 12.12 6.16 47.68
CA ASP A 234 12.24 4.84 47.05
C ASP A 234 12.15 4.94 45.51
N PRO A 235 13.29 4.90 44.79
CA PRO A 235 13.31 4.92 43.32
C PRO A 235 12.59 3.74 42.64
N GLY A 236 12.22 2.69 43.39
CA GLY A 236 11.46 1.54 42.94
C GLY A 236 9.94 1.69 43.10
N LEU A 237 9.47 2.79 43.72
CA LEU A 237 8.07 3.14 43.86
C LEU A 237 7.71 4.23 42.84
N TYR A 238 6.63 4.00 42.09
CA TYR A 238 6.10 4.98 41.13
C TYR A 238 4.77 5.54 41.63
N ARG A 239 4.55 6.83 41.38
CA ARG A 239 3.27 7.52 41.62
C ARG A 239 2.66 8.02 40.32
N TYR A 240 1.33 8.03 40.26
CA TYR A 240 0.57 8.58 39.14
C TYR A 240 0.26 10.06 39.35
N LEU A 241 0.60 10.91 38.38
CA LEU A 241 0.56 12.38 38.51
C LEU A 241 -0.78 13.04 38.14
N ALA A 242 -1.79 12.27 37.71
CA ALA A 242 -3.09 12.80 37.27
C ALA A 242 -4.32 12.32 38.06
#